data_AF-A0A2H9ZU99-F1
#
_entry.id   AF-A0A2H9ZU99-F1
#
_cell.length_a   1.000
_cell.length_b   1.000
_cell.length_c   1.000
_cell.angle_alpha   90.00
_cell.angle_beta   90.00
_cell.angle_gamma   90.00
#
_symmetry.space_group_name_H-M   'P 1'
#
loop_
_entity.id
_entity.type
_entity.pdbx_description
1 polymer ?
#
loop_
_entity_poly.entity_id
_entity_poly.type
_entity_poly.pdbx_seq_one_letter_code
_entity_poly.pdbx_strand_id
1 'polypeptide(L)'
;MEGFIKVNVDTSVHISLDFFGVSVIIRDHYGVAIEAISKRLPGRFTPHLAEYMAIKVGTELVKECNLKNWSIESNAVNVINTITNPAPLTSEAHIIEDIKEGMLMTFVALSIIALEVQTRLLIL
;
A
#
# COMPACT_ATOMS: atom_id res chain seq x y z
N MET A 1 18.60 0.71 -2.30
CA MET A 1 19.56 0.41 -1.21
C MET A 1 19.78 -1.09 -1.23
N GLU A 2 21.03 -1.52 -1.27
CA GLU A 2 21.34 -2.95 -1.24
C GLU A 2 20.84 -3.57 0.07
N GLY A 3 20.17 -4.72 0.00
CA GLY A 3 19.56 -5.37 1.16
C GLY A 3 18.25 -4.76 1.69
N PHE A 4 17.66 -3.78 0.98
CA PHE A 4 16.32 -3.27 1.30
C PHE A 4 15.24 -3.91 0.42
N ILE A 5 14.15 -4.31 1.08
CA ILE A 5 12.93 -4.78 0.45
C ILE A 5 12.02 -3.60 0.11
N LYS A 6 11.50 -3.57 -1.11
CA LYS A 6 10.54 -2.55 -1.56
C LYS A 6 9.14 -3.12 -1.57
N VAL A 7 8.18 -2.36 -1.04
CA VAL A 7 6.78 -2.75 -0.92
C VAL A 7 5.96 -1.71 -1.68
N ASN A 8 5.64 -2.01 -2.92
CA ASN A 8 4.84 -1.11 -3.76
C ASN A 8 3.37 -1.42 -3.54
N VAL A 9 2.58 -0.39 -3.24
CA VAL A 9 1.14 -0.52 -2.98
C VAL A 9 0.35 0.39 -3.92
N ASP A 10 -0.84 -0.04 -4.30
CA ASP A 10 -1.77 0.74 -5.14
C ASP A 10 -3.22 0.33 -4.86
N THR A 11 -4.16 1.24 -5.13
CA THR A 11 -5.59 0.96 -4.97
C THR A 11 -6.43 1.28 -6.20
N SER A 12 -7.58 0.62 -6.25
CA SER A 12 -8.61 0.90 -7.24
C SER A 12 -9.95 1.10 -6.55
N VAL A 13 -10.54 2.28 -6.72
CA VAL A 13 -11.84 2.62 -6.14
C VAL A 13 -12.82 2.92 -7.27
N HIS A 14 -14.02 2.36 -7.17
CA HIS A 14 -15.12 2.67 -8.09
C HIS A 14 -16.36 3.09 -7.31
N ILE A 15 -16.88 4.29 -7.57
CA ILE A 15 -17.93 4.93 -6.76
C ILE A 15 -19.25 4.13 -6.70
N SER A 16 -19.53 3.33 -7.72
CA SER A 16 -20.75 2.51 -7.78
C SER A 16 -20.60 1.13 -7.12
N LEU A 17 -19.39 0.73 -6.73
CA LEU A 17 -19.14 -0.58 -6.14
C LEU A 17 -19.11 -0.46 -4.61
N ASP A 18 -19.46 -1.54 -3.93
CA ASP A 18 -19.41 -1.67 -2.47
C ASP A 18 -18.09 -2.30 -1.98
N PHE A 19 -17.08 -2.30 -2.84
CA PHE A 19 -15.73 -2.77 -2.56
C PHE A 19 -14.69 -1.87 -3.23
N PHE A 20 -13.46 -1.99 -2.78
CA PHE A 20 -12.28 -1.42 -3.43
C PHE A 20 -11.20 -2.49 -3.62
N GLY A 21 -10.35 -2.29 -4.62
CA GLY A 21 -9.19 -3.12 -4.90
C GLY A 21 -7.96 -2.60 -4.16
N VAL A 22 -7.18 -3.52 -3.63
CA VAL A 22 -5.84 -3.28 -3.09
C VAL A 22 -4.88 -4.22 -3.80
N SER A 23 -3.73 -3.69 -4.21
CA SER A 23 -2.62 -4.50 -4.71
C SER A 23 -1.33 -4.14 -3.98
N VAL A 24 -0.51 -5.16 -3.74
CA VAL A 24 0.82 -5.04 -3.15
C VAL A 24 1.77 -5.94 -3.90
N ILE A 25 2.97 -5.43 -4.18
CA ILE A 25 4.09 -6.23 -4.66
C ILE A 25 5.33 -5.95 -3.82
N ILE A 26 5.92 -7.02 -3.30
CA ILE A 26 7.16 -6.99 -2.52
C ILE A 26 8.30 -7.39 -3.44
N ARG A 27 9.37 -6.60 -3.45
CA ARG A 27 10.54 -6.81 -4.31
C ARG A 27 11.84 -6.76 -3.50
N ASP A 28 12.82 -7.56 -3.91
CA ASP A 28 14.18 -7.42 -3.39
C ASP A 28 14.88 -6.17 -3.97
N HIS A 29 16.14 -5.95 -3.57
CA HIS A 29 16.92 -4.80 -4.04
C HIS A 29 17.35 -4.91 -5.51
N TYR A 30 17.22 -6.09 -6.14
CA TYR A 30 17.39 -6.28 -7.59
C TYR A 30 16.09 -6.02 -8.36
N GLY A 31 14.98 -5.73 -7.68
CA GLY A 31 13.67 -5.51 -8.28
C GLY A 31 12.90 -6.80 -8.59
N VAL A 32 13.42 -7.95 -8.17
CA VAL A 32 12.78 -9.26 -8.33
C VAL A 32 11.61 -9.37 -7.37
N ALA A 33 10.45 -9.77 -7.87
CA ALA A 33 9.27 -9.96 -7.05
C ALA A 33 9.45 -11.17 -6.11
N ILE A 34 9.26 -10.94 -4.82
CA ILE A 34 9.29 -11.96 -3.77
C ILE A 34 7.88 -12.47 -3.50
N GLU A 35 6.92 -11.55 -3.41
CA GLU A 35 5.53 -11.84 -3.05
C GLU A 35 4.61 -10.78 -3.68
N ALA A 36 3.37 -11.15 -4.01
CA ALA A 36 2.40 -10.21 -4.54
C ALA A 36 0.97 -10.62 -4.19
N ILE A 37 0.16 -9.66 -3.79
CA ILE A 37 -1.27 -9.88 -3.51
C ILE A 37 -2.14 -8.88 -4.26
N SER A 38 -3.33 -9.34 -4.62
CA SER A 38 -4.42 -8.49 -5.09
C SER A 38 -5.70 -8.95 -4.40
N LYS A 39 -6.35 -8.04 -3.67
CA LYS A 39 -7.54 -8.34 -2.86
C LYS A 39 -8.64 -7.33 -3.17
N ARG A 40 -9.89 -7.81 -3.16
CA ARG A 40 -11.08 -6.95 -3.07
C ARG A 40 -11.49 -6.87 -1.61
N LEU A 41 -11.53 -5.67 -1.06
CA LEU A 41 -11.94 -5.43 0.31
C LEU A 41 -13.32 -4.78 0.33
N PRO A 42 -14.25 -5.27 1.17
CA PRO A 42 -15.58 -4.69 1.27
C PRO A 42 -15.49 -3.27 1.86
N GLY A 43 -16.33 -2.38 1.38
CA GLY A 43 -16.40 -1.00 1.84
C GLY A 43 -16.45 0.02 0.69
N ARG A 44 -17.11 1.14 0.94
CA ARG A 44 -17.16 2.30 0.05
C ARG A 44 -16.22 3.38 0.57
N PHE A 45 -14.95 3.26 0.20
CA PHE A 45 -13.93 4.18 0.66
C PHE A 45 -13.69 5.29 -0.36
N THR A 46 -13.33 6.47 0.12
CA THR A 46 -12.73 7.48 -0.76
C THR A 46 -11.39 6.96 -1.26
N PRO A 47 -10.89 7.40 -2.43
CA PRO A 47 -9.54 7.07 -2.88
C PRO A 47 -8.49 7.33 -1.79
N HIS A 48 -8.62 8.44 -1.05
CA HIS A 48 -7.72 8.77 0.05
C HIS A 48 -7.70 7.70 1.15
N LEU A 49 -8.87 7.22 1.60
CA LEU A 49 -8.96 6.21 2.65
C LEU A 49 -8.52 4.83 2.14
N ALA A 50 -8.83 4.49 0.89
CA ALA A 50 -8.39 3.25 0.26
C ALA A 50 -6.86 3.15 0.24
N GLU A 51 -6.16 4.23 -0.10
CA GLU A 51 -4.69 4.26 -0.11
C GLU A 51 -4.06 3.95 1.27
N TYR A 52 -4.64 4.43 2.38
CA TYR A 52 -4.20 4.00 3.72
C TYR A 52 -4.36 2.49 3.92
N MET A 53 -5.46 1.92 3.42
CA MET A 53 -5.70 0.48 3.51
C MET A 53 -4.70 -0.32 2.68
N ALA A 54 -4.30 0.18 1.51
CA ALA A 54 -3.24 -0.44 0.71
C ALA A 54 -1.92 -0.48 1.49
N ILE A 55 -1.54 0.63 2.12
CA ILE A 55 -0.33 0.71 2.95
C ILE A 55 -0.44 -0.26 4.12
N LYS A 56 -1.58 -0.30 4.82
CA LYS A 56 -1.82 -1.24 5.93
C LYS A 56 -1.67 -2.69 5.47
N VAL A 57 -2.32 -3.08 4.38
CA VAL A 57 -2.22 -4.43 3.80
C VAL A 57 -0.79 -4.77 3.39
N GLY A 58 -0.04 -3.81 2.85
CA GLY A 58 1.38 -4.00 2.52
C GLY A 58 2.25 -4.24 3.75
N THR A 59 2.02 -3.46 4.81
CA THR A 59 2.69 -3.64 6.11
C THR A 59 2.36 -5.00 6.74
N GLU A 60 1.11 -5.44 6.69
CA GLU A 60 0.69 -6.74 7.19
C GLU A 60 1.35 -7.89 6.43
N LEU A 61 1.38 -7.83 5.08
CA LEU A 61 2.01 -8.85 4.25
C LEU A 61 3.50 -9.00 4.56
N VAL A 62 4.21 -7.89 4.75
CA VAL A 62 5.63 -7.91 5.14
C VAL A 62 5.84 -8.58 6.49
N LYS A 63 4.95 -8.32 7.46
CA LYS A 63 4.97 -8.97 8.78
C LYS A 63 4.71 -10.48 8.65
N GLU A 64 3.74 -10.88 7.84
CA GLU A 64 3.41 -12.28 7.54
C GLU A 64 4.60 -13.03 6.90
N CYS A 65 5.32 -12.36 5.99
CA CYS A 65 6.53 -12.91 5.36
C CYS A 65 7.79 -12.86 6.26
N ASN A 66 7.70 -12.30 7.48
CA ASN A 66 8.82 -12.10 8.41
C ASN A 66 10.01 -11.36 7.76
N LEU A 67 9.73 -10.41 6.87
CA LEU A 67 10.75 -9.63 6.17
C LEU A 67 11.24 -8.46 7.03
N LYS A 68 12.52 -8.14 6.89
CA LYS A 68 13.19 -7.04 7.61
C LYS A 68 13.76 -6.04 6.61
N ASN A 69 14.09 -4.84 7.09
CA ASN A 69 14.70 -3.77 6.28
C ASN A 69 13.90 -3.46 5.02
N TRP A 70 12.65 -3.02 5.21
CA TRP A 70 11.72 -2.76 4.12
C TRP A 70 11.26 -1.31 4.11
N SER A 71 10.79 -0.85 2.95
CA SER A 71 10.19 0.47 2.74
C SER A 71 8.93 0.37 1.88
N ILE A 72 7.92 1.17 2.18
CA ILE A 72 6.72 1.29 1.33
C ILE A 72 6.91 2.35 0.25
N GLU A 73 6.45 2.03 -0.97
CA GLU A 73 6.35 2.94 -2.11
C GLU A 73 4.87 3.08 -2.51
N SER A 74 4.34 4.30 -2.52
CA SER A 74 2.99 4.64 -2.99
C SER A 74 3.03 5.93 -3.81
N ASN A 75 2.13 6.05 -4.78
CA ASN A 75 1.91 7.27 -5.57
C ASN A 75 1.04 8.31 -4.82
N ALA A 76 0.41 7.94 -3.70
CA ALA A 76 -0.48 8.78 -2.91
C ALA A 76 0.32 9.74 -2.00
N VAL A 77 0.95 10.76 -2.60
CA VAL A 77 1.82 11.72 -1.90
C VAL A 77 1.14 12.38 -0.69
N ASN A 78 -0.15 12.68 -0.79
CA ASN A 78 -0.94 13.22 0.31
C ASN A 78 -1.01 12.26 1.51
N VAL A 79 -1.24 10.97 1.26
CA VAL A 79 -1.29 9.92 2.29
C VAL A 79 0.08 9.73 2.93
N ILE A 80 1.14 9.65 2.11
CA ILE A 80 2.52 9.55 2.61
C ILE A 80 2.88 10.73 3.50
N ASN A 81 2.51 11.95 3.09
CA ASN A 81 2.75 13.16 3.88
C ASN A 81 2.01 13.11 5.21
N THR A 82 0.75 12.69 5.24
CA THR A 82 -0.03 12.58 6.48
C THR A 82 0.50 11.50 7.42
N ILE A 83 0.94 10.36 6.89
CA ILE A 83 1.56 9.31 7.72
C ILE A 83 2.88 9.82 8.30
N THR A 84 3.69 10.50 7.49
CA THR A 84 5.02 10.98 7.91
C THR A 84 4.91 12.11 8.93
N ASN A 85 4.03 13.08 8.67
CA ASN A 85 3.81 14.27 9.49
C ASN A 85 2.34 14.38 9.87
N PRO A 86 1.83 13.51 10.77
CA PRO A 86 0.42 13.50 11.13
C PRO A 86 0.06 14.81 11.82
N ALA A 87 -1.02 15.43 11.35
CA ALA A 87 -1.62 16.53 12.09
C ALA A 87 -2.19 16.02 13.43
N PRO A 88 -2.15 16.83 14.50
CA PRO A 88 -2.84 16.49 15.74
C PRO A 88 -4.31 16.23 15.47
N LEU A 89 -4.87 15.13 16.01
CA LEU A 89 -6.30 14.79 15.96
C LEU A 89 -6.86 14.48 14.55
N THR A 90 -6.06 13.99 13.61
CA THR A 90 -6.57 13.51 12.31
C THR A 90 -7.49 12.30 12.47
N SER A 91 -8.55 12.19 11.65
CA SER A 91 -9.52 11.08 11.70
C SER A 91 -8.89 9.72 11.44
N GLU A 92 -7.74 9.69 10.77
CA GLU A 92 -7.00 8.51 10.37
C GLU A 92 -5.96 8.09 11.43
N ALA A 93 -5.90 8.75 12.59
CA ALA A 93 -4.85 8.56 13.59
C ALA A 93 -4.62 7.08 13.95
N HIS A 94 -5.70 6.34 14.20
CA HIS A 94 -5.62 4.91 14.52
C HIS A 94 -5.04 4.06 13.38
N ILE A 95 -5.36 4.38 12.13
CA ILE A 95 -4.82 3.66 10.97
C ILE A 95 -3.33 4.00 10.80
N ILE A 96 -2.95 5.26 11.06
CA ILE A 96 -1.55 5.71 11.01
C ILE A 96 -0.73 5.03 12.11
N GLU A 97 -1.28 4.89 13.31
CA GLU A 97 -0.66 4.15 14.42
C GLU A 97 -0.41 2.68 14.03
N ASP A 98 -1.43 1.98 13.50
CA ASP A 98 -1.32 0.61 13.00
C ASP A 98 -0.21 0.45 11.95
N ILE A 99 -0.08 1.42 11.04
CA ILE A 99 0.94 1.42 9.98
C ILE A 99 2.34 1.63 10.56
N LYS A 100 2.47 2.52 11.56
CA LYS A 100 3.77 2.89 12.15
C LYS A 100 4.35 1.80 13.05
N GLU A 101 3.51 0.99 13.69
CA GLU A 101 3.98 -0.13 14.49
C GLU A 101 4.73 -1.16 13.63
N GLY A 102 6.07 -1.07 13.64
CA GLY A 102 6.99 -2.03 12.99
C GLY A 102 7.65 -1.56 11.70
N MET A 103 7.51 -0.29 11.30
CA MET A 103 7.96 0.23 10.00
C MET A 103 9.18 1.17 10.12
N LEU A 104 10.26 0.89 9.39
CA LEU A 104 11.40 1.81 9.23
C LEU A 104 11.16 2.67 7.97
N MET A 105 10.87 3.96 8.15
CA MET A 105 10.51 4.84 7.04
C MET A 105 11.73 5.34 6.27
N THR A 106 11.93 4.90 5.04
CA THR A 106 12.86 5.55 4.08
C THR A 106 12.19 5.56 2.71
N PHE A 107 11.89 6.74 2.19
CA PHE A 107 11.12 6.89 0.94
C PHE A 107 12.01 7.32 -0.23
N VAL A 108 11.88 6.59 -1.34
CA VAL A 108 12.31 7.03 -2.67
C VAL A 108 11.08 6.99 -3.56
N ALA A 109 10.74 8.13 -4.16
CA ALA A 109 9.69 8.20 -5.16
C ALA A 109 10.20 7.63 -6.50
N LEU A 110 9.28 6.96 -7.21
CA LEU A 110 9.32 6.48 -8.60
C LEU A 110 9.82 5.04 -8.85
N SER A 111 8.88 4.19 -9.28
CA SER A 111 8.89 3.55 -10.61
C SER A 111 7.47 3.06 -10.94
N ILE A 112 6.90 3.56 -12.04
CA ILE A 112 5.64 3.04 -12.59
C ILE A 112 5.91 1.61 -13.08
N ILE A 113 5.36 0.62 -12.38
CA ILE A 113 5.01 -0.65 -13.01
C ILE A 113 3.50 -0.73 -12.92
N ALA A 114 2.84 -0.43 -14.02
CA ALA A 114 1.43 -0.71 -14.18
C ALA A 114 1.23 -2.21 -13.96
N LEU A 115 0.68 -2.59 -12.80
CA LEU A 115 0.01 -3.87 -12.67
C LEU A 115 -1.32 -3.73 -13.43
N GLU A 116 -1.24 -3.73 -14.75
CA GLU A 116 -2.38 -3.97 -15.61
C GLU A 116 -2.72 -5.47 -15.55
N VAL A 117 -2.96 -5.99 -14.34
CA VAL A 117 -3.54 -7.32 -14.14
C VAL A 117 -5.06 -7.16 -14.22
N GLN A 118 -5.52 -6.89 -15.44
CA GLN A 118 -6.73 -7.45 -16.01
C GLN A 118 -8.02 -7.29 -15.18
N THR A 119 -8.37 -6.08 -14.73
CA THR A 119 -9.73 -5.80 -14.22
C THR A 119 -10.79 -5.68 -15.33
N ARG A 120 -10.46 -6.01 -16.58
CA ARG A 120 -11.41 -6.00 -17.73
C ARG A 120 -12.17 -7.31 -17.96
N LEU A 121 -11.97 -8.36 -17.17
CA LEU A 121 -12.82 -9.56 -17.21
C LEU A 121 -13.36 -9.89 -15.81
N LEU A 122 -14.47 -9.27 -15.43
CA LEU A 122 -15.51 -9.74 -14.48
C LEU A 122 -16.30 -8.52 -13.98
N ILE A 123 -16.92 -7.82 -14.93
CA ILE A 123 -18.22 -7.17 -14.73
C ILE A 123 -19.16 -7.98 -15.62
N LEU A 124 -19.72 -9.05 -15.05
CA LEU A 124 -21.01 -9.59 -15.46
C LEU A 124 -21.99 -9.21 -14.35
#